data_AF-A0A367ITV5-F1
#
_entry.id   AF-A0A367ITV5-F1
#
_cell.length_a   1.000
_cell.length_b   1.000
_cell.length_c   1.000
_cell.angle_alpha   90.00
_cell.angle_beta   90.00
_cell.angle_gamma   90.00
#
_symmetry.space_group_name_H-M   'P 1'
#
loop_
_entity.id
_entity.type
_entity.pdbx_description
1 polymer ?
#
loop_
_entity_poly.entity_id
_entity_poly.type
_entity_poly.pdbx_seq_one_letter_code
_entity_poly.pdbx_strand_id
1 'polypeptide(L)'
;MILMEDEIVSIVINAATDGHVNGSLYCVSSNEFSDGRKSDILYIPKTNKPTETALPILVEMQQIVDISFIKRINRYCLNVHDAYKIFPKVIVFAIKGFSSKAFMNEFIIKEGCPYFTTHGQFWAHSIQIYSLDSISSFVTEESTMKPIVALGYFLCSQQKSIMTLDESEDEELRKIYKIAYRSFLQYATIENSLADLANDVLDKTNKQFEKIMNCAHENSESSIRKIRIYAKNGLEFTEKRRKLFFEKEQYATVTPIETVESADLFFVKKFRNNLQGKMNWSACYTLGLNEGLFSRFGSPLSLKDAFLNDRL
;
A
#
# COMPACT_ATOMS: atom_id res chain seq x y z
N MET A 1 0.85 7.57 -12.33
CA MET A 1 1.00 8.98 -11.92
C MET A 1 2.04 9.13 -10.83
N ILE A 2 1.86 8.62 -9.60
CA ILE A 2 2.91 8.69 -8.55
C ILE A 2 4.19 7.92 -8.92
N LEU A 3 4.04 6.75 -9.57
CA LEU A 3 5.16 5.96 -10.08
C LEU A 3 5.91 6.66 -11.24
N MET A 4 5.44 7.83 -11.71
CA MET A 4 6.17 8.62 -12.71
C MET A 4 7.02 9.73 -12.07
N GLU A 5 6.90 9.96 -10.76
CA GLU A 5 7.70 10.95 -10.04
C GLU A 5 9.15 10.47 -9.89
N ASP A 6 10.11 11.36 -10.13
CA ASP A 6 11.54 11.02 -10.14
C ASP A 6 12.02 10.40 -8.81
N GLU A 7 11.49 10.86 -7.67
CA GLU A 7 11.80 10.27 -6.36
C GLU A 7 11.33 8.80 -6.28
N ILE A 8 10.17 8.49 -6.85
CA ILE A 8 9.58 7.14 -6.81
C ILE A 8 10.27 6.23 -7.81
N VAL A 9 10.58 6.74 -9.01
CA VAL A 9 11.44 6.03 -9.96
C VAL A 9 12.75 5.65 -9.26
N SER A 10 13.39 6.59 -8.57
CA SER A 10 14.65 6.33 -7.87
C SER A 10 14.52 5.25 -6.79
N ILE A 11 13.43 5.22 -6.02
CA ILE A 11 13.17 4.16 -5.05
C ILE A 11 13.06 2.80 -5.74
N VAL A 12 12.30 2.71 -6.84
CA VAL A 12 12.08 1.46 -7.56
C VAL A 12 13.36 0.97 -8.23
N ILE A 13 14.12 1.84 -8.90
CA ILE A 13 15.40 1.47 -9.53
C ILE A 13 16.39 0.99 -8.48
N ASN A 14 16.58 1.74 -7.39
CA ASN A 14 17.48 1.35 -6.31
C ASN A 14 17.12 -0.03 -5.74
N ALA A 15 15.83 -0.31 -5.53
CA ALA A 15 15.39 -1.62 -5.05
C ALA A 15 15.61 -2.74 -6.08
N ALA A 16 15.35 -2.48 -7.37
CA ALA A 16 15.54 -3.46 -8.43
C ALA A 16 17.02 -3.80 -8.64
N THR A 17 17.93 -2.88 -8.34
CA THR A 17 19.38 -3.02 -8.61
C THR A 17 20.22 -3.12 -7.34
N ASP A 18 19.60 -3.35 -6.18
CA ASP A 18 20.30 -3.43 -4.88
C ASP A 18 21.20 -2.21 -4.60
N GLY A 19 20.76 -1.02 -5.03
CA GLY A 19 21.46 0.24 -4.87
C GLY A 19 22.64 0.48 -5.82
N HIS A 20 22.91 -0.44 -6.76
CA HIS A 20 24.04 -0.32 -7.68
C HIS A 20 23.83 0.68 -8.83
N VAL A 21 22.59 1.05 -9.12
CA VAL A 21 22.27 1.95 -10.24
C VAL A 21 21.51 3.16 -9.75
N ASN A 22 21.95 4.35 -10.18
CA ASN A 22 21.28 5.60 -9.86
C ASN A 22 19.99 5.75 -10.66
N GLY A 23 18.86 5.92 -9.96
CA GLY A 23 17.53 6.09 -10.55
C GLY A 23 17.40 7.22 -11.57
N SER A 24 18.19 8.29 -11.44
CA SER A 24 18.19 9.41 -12.40
C SER A 24 18.64 9.02 -13.81
N LEU A 25 19.23 7.83 -13.98
CA LEU A 25 19.62 7.28 -15.28
C LEU A 25 18.46 6.61 -16.01
N TYR A 26 17.29 6.46 -15.38
CA TYR A 26 16.11 5.87 -15.96
C TYR A 26 15.05 6.92 -16.30
N CYS A 27 14.19 6.59 -17.25
CA CYS A 27 12.98 7.35 -17.57
C CYS A 27 11.80 6.40 -17.80
N VAL A 28 10.60 6.96 -17.75
CA VAL A 28 9.37 6.25 -18.10
C VAL A 28 9.31 6.10 -19.62
N SER A 29 9.21 4.86 -20.09
CA SER A 29 9.03 4.50 -21.50
C SER A 29 7.53 4.46 -21.87
N SER A 30 7.24 4.37 -23.17
CA SER A 30 5.95 3.86 -23.63
C SER A 30 5.66 2.51 -22.97
N ASN A 31 4.42 2.36 -22.49
CA ASN A 31 3.92 1.15 -21.86
C ASN A 31 3.03 0.32 -22.80
N GLU A 32 2.84 0.77 -24.04
CA GLU A 32 2.09 0.05 -25.09
C GLU A 32 3.04 -0.80 -25.94
N PHE A 33 2.69 -2.07 -26.08
CA PHE A 33 3.46 -3.07 -26.82
C PHE A 33 2.89 -3.29 -28.23
N SER A 34 3.69 -3.96 -29.08
CA SER A 34 3.33 -4.27 -30.47
C SER A 34 2.07 -5.15 -30.62
N ASP A 35 1.71 -5.91 -29.58
CA ASP A 35 0.49 -6.71 -29.53
C ASP A 35 -0.75 -5.91 -29.07
N GLY A 36 -0.62 -4.58 -28.93
CA GLY A 36 -1.68 -3.67 -28.49
C GLY A 36 -1.95 -3.71 -26.98
N ARG A 37 -1.24 -4.53 -26.20
CA ARG A 37 -1.39 -4.57 -24.76
C ARG A 37 -0.58 -3.46 -24.09
N LYS A 38 -1.01 -3.09 -22.90
CA LYS A 38 -0.36 -2.06 -22.10
C LYS A 38 0.03 -2.60 -20.73
N SER A 39 1.29 -2.46 -20.37
CA SER A 39 1.72 -2.59 -18.97
C SER A 39 1.32 -1.35 -18.20
N ASP A 40 1.37 -1.41 -16.87
CA ASP A 40 1.21 -0.20 -16.07
C ASP A 40 2.37 0.76 -16.35
N ILE A 41 3.61 0.33 -16.06
CA ILE A 41 4.81 1.16 -16.23
C ILE A 41 6.02 0.33 -16.67
N LEU A 42 6.79 0.90 -17.59
CA LEU A 42 8.09 0.39 -18.00
C LEU A 42 9.14 1.50 -17.82
N TYR A 43 10.15 1.23 -17.00
CA TYR A 43 11.34 2.09 -16.92
C TYR A 43 12.44 1.54 -17.81
N ILE A 44 13.08 2.42 -18.56
CA ILE A 44 14.26 2.10 -19.38
C ILE A 44 15.39 3.09 -19.08
N PRO A 45 16.66 2.70 -19.30
CA PRO A 45 17.76 3.65 -19.25
C PRO A 45 17.56 4.79 -20.26
N LYS A 46 17.85 6.03 -19.87
CA LYS A 46 17.74 7.23 -20.71
C LYS A 46 18.57 7.19 -22.00
N THR A 47 19.59 6.33 -22.03
CA THR A 47 20.38 6.05 -23.23
C THR A 47 19.58 5.31 -24.31
N ASN A 48 18.38 4.81 -23.97
CA ASN A 48 17.55 3.90 -24.77
C ASN A 48 18.32 2.65 -25.22
N LYS A 49 19.38 2.29 -24.50
CA LYS A 49 20.21 1.10 -24.75
C LYS A 49 20.35 0.32 -23.45
N PRO A 50 19.37 -0.57 -23.16
CA PRO A 50 19.48 -1.46 -22.02
C PRO A 50 20.71 -2.39 -22.12
N THR A 51 21.30 -2.70 -20.98
CA THR A 51 22.45 -3.60 -20.84
C THR A 51 22.23 -4.54 -19.66
N GLU A 52 23.11 -5.53 -19.49
CA GLU A 52 23.08 -6.42 -18.32
C GLU A 52 23.22 -5.67 -16.98
N THR A 53 23.87 -4.51 -16.98
CA THR A 53 24.03 -3.65 -15.81
C THR A 53 22.93 -2.59 -15.67
N ALA A 54 22.17 -2.34 -16.74
CA ALA A 54 21.09 -1.36 -16.81
C ALA A 54 19.88 -1.98 -17.52
N LEU A 55 19.24 -2.92 -16.83
CA LEU A 55 18.12 -3.70 -17.34
C LEU A 55 16.83 -2.86 -17.39
N PRO A 56 15.91 -3.12 -18.33
CA PRO A 56 14.56 -2.57 -18.26
C PRO A 56 13.85 -3.06 -16.99
N ILE A 57 13.03 -2.21 -16.39
CA ILE A 57 12.27 -2.54 -15.16
C ILE A 57 10.79 -2.38 -15.45
N LEU A 58 10.07 -3.50 -15.42
CA LEU A 58 8.62 -3.56 -15.58
C LEU A 58 7.96 -3.48 -14.21
N VAL A 59 7.05 -2.53 -14.02
CA VAL A 59 6.31 -2.36 -12.76
C VAL A 59 4.82 -2.55 -13.01
N GLU A 60 4.19 -3.41 -12.21
CA GLU A 60 2.76 -3.71 -12.27
C GLU A 60 2.12 -3.55 -10.89
N MET A 61 0.94 -2.96 -10.84
CA MET A 61 0.08 -2.96 -9.65
C MET A 61 -1.09 -3.90 -9.89
N GLN A 62 -1.28 -4.85 -8.99
CA GLN A 62 -2.30 -5.87 -9.17
C GLN A 62 -3.11 -6.06 -7.90
N GLN A 63 -4.43 -6.14 -8.04
CA GLN A 63 -5.34 -6.40 -6.94
C GLN A 63 -5.08 -7.77 -6.32
N ILE A 64 -5.07 -8.82 -7.14
CA ILE A 64 -4.82 -10.20 -6.72
C ILE A 64 -3.84 -10.82 -7.71
N VAL A 65 -2.76 -11.41 -7.19
CA VAL A 65 -1.80 -12.18 -7.96
C VAL A 65 -2.33 -13.61 -8.14
N ASP A 66 -2.69 -13.93 -9.39
CA ASP A 66 -3.19 -15.24 -9.81
C ASP A 66 -2.43 -15.75 -11.04
N ILE A 67 -2.72 -16.96 -11.49
CA ILE A 67 -2.07 -17.55 -12.66
C ILE A 67 -2.32 -16.77 -13.96
N SER A 68 -3.50 -16.12 -14.08
CA SER A 68 -3.86 -15.30 -15.25
C SER A 68 -2.98 -14.06 -15.33
N PHE A 69 -2.72 -13.43 -14.19
CA PHE A 69 -1.80 -12.32 -14.05
C PHE A 69 -0.35 -12.72 -14.35
N ILE A 70 0.13 -13.87 -13.85
CA ILE A 70 1.48 -14.36 -14.17
C ILE A 70 1.64 -14.59 -15.69
N LYS A 71 0.63 -15.15 -16.36
CA LYS A 71 0.62 -15.29 -17.83
C LYS A 71 0.69 -13.94 -18.54
N ARG A 72 0.03 -12.91 -17.98
CA ARG A 72 0.05 -11.55 -18.52
C ARG A 72 1.44 -10.91 -18.39
N ILE A 73 2.07 -10.99 -17.21
CA ILE A 73 3.44 -10.49 -17.00
C ILE A 73 4.41 -11.20 -17.93
N ASN A 74 4.32 -12.53 -18.06
CA ASN A 74 5.18 -13.28 -18.97
C ASN A 74 5.12 -12.69 -20.39
N ARG A 75 3.92 -12.44 -20.91
CA ARG A 75 3.75 -11.77 -22.21
C ARG A 75 4.42 -10.40 -22.27
N TYR A 76 4.26 -9.57 -21.24
CA TYR A 76 4.89 -8.24 -21.21
C TYR A 76 6.41 -8.34 -21.24
N CYS A 77 6.99 -9.29 -20.51
CA CYS A 77 8.43 -9.48 -20.51
C CYS A 77 8.97 -9.97 -21.85
N LEU A 78 8.22 -10.83 -22.55
CA LEU A 78 8.54 -11.22 -23.93
C LEU A 78 8.48 -10.01 -24.88
N ASN A 79 7.49 -9.14 -24.76
CA ASN A 79 7.39 -7.93 -25.58
C ASN A 79 8.57 -6.97 -25.33
N VAL A 80 8.99 -6.81 -24.06
CA VAL A 80 10.18 -6.03 -23.70
C VAL A 80 11.44 -6.65 -24.30
N HIS A 81 11.58 -7.98 -24.21
CA HIS A 81 12.69 -8.70 -24.82
C HIS A 81 12.70 -8.56 -26.34
N ASP A 82 11.55 -8.60 -27.00
CA ASP A 82 11.49 -8.42 -28.45
C ASP A 82 11.96 -7.03 -28.89
N ALA A 83 11.65 -6.00 -28.10
CA ALA A 83 12.05 -4.62 -28.34
C ALA A 83 13.54 -4.36 -28.04
N TYR A 84 14.07 -4.88 -26.93
CA TYR A 84 15.40 -4.50 -26.40
C TYR A 84 16.42 -5.63 -26.39
N LYS A 85 16.02 -6.85 -26.76
CA LYS A 85 16.85 -8.08 -26.75
C LYS A 85 17.41 -8.44 -25.38
N ILE A 86 16.73 -8.02 -24.32
CA ILE A 86 17.08 -8.32 -22.94
C ILE A 86 15.82 -8.49 -22.10
N PHE A 87 15.83 -9.44 -21.16
CA PHE A 87 14.70 -9.65 -20.27
C PHE A 87 14.66 -8.60 -19.15
N PRO A 88 13.47 -8.07 -18.80
CA PRO A 88 13.35 -7.08 -17.74
C PRO A 88 13.49 -7.70 -16.35
N LYS A 89 13.80 -6.86 -15.36
CA LYS A 89 13.41 -7.12 -13.96
C LYS A 89 11.95 -6.71 -13.78
N VAL A 90 11.21 -7.49 -13.00
CA VAL A 90 9.78 -7.27 -12.76
C VAL A 90 9.55 -6.93 -11.30
N ILE A 91 8.82 -5.85 -11.04
CA ILE A 91 8.35 -5.46 -9.72
C ILE A 91 6.82 -5.44 -9.73
N VAL A 92 6.22 -6.13 -8.77
CA VAL A 92 4.78 -6.20 -8.61
C VAL A 92 4.39 -5.71 -7.23
N PHE A 93 3.41 -4.81 -7.16
CA PHE A 93 2.73 -4.46 -5.91
C PHE A 93 1.39 -5.19 -5.85
N ALA A 94 1.31 -6.22 -5.00
CA ALA A 94 0.16 -7.10 -4.82
C ALA A 94 -0.73 -6.60 -3.68
N ILE A 95 -1.74 -5.81 -4.04
CA ILE A 95 -2.56 -5.02 -3.10
C ILE A 95 -3.31 -5.92 -2.11
N LYS A 96 -4.04 -6.92 -2.60
CA LYS A 96 -4.75 -7.92 -1.78
C LYS A 96 -3.98 -9.24 -1.66
N GLY A 97 -2.69 -9.26 -2.03
CA GLY A 97 -1.87 -10.47 -2.03
C GLY A 97 -2.19 -11.46 -3.15
N PHE A 98 -2.09 -12.75 -2.83
CA PHE A 98 -2.26 -13.86 -3.78
C PHE A 98 -3.70 -14.39 -3.80
N SER A 99 -4.07 -15.09 -4.86
CA SER A 99 -5.40 -15.70 -5.00
C SER A 99 -5.69 -16.75 -3.92
N SER A 100 -4.66 -17.44 -3.43
CA SER A 100 -4.75 -18.41 -2.33
C SER A 100 -3.40 -18.62 -1.67
N LYS A 101 -3.38 -19.09 -0.43
CA LYS A 101 -2.16 -19.53 0.26
C LYS A 101 -1.43 -20.67 -0.46
N ALA A 102 -2.18 -21.58 -1.09
CA ALA A 102 -1.59 -22.65 -1.90
C ALA A 102 -0.79 -22.10 -3.08
N PHE A 103 -1.34 -21.11 -3.78
CA PHE A 103 -0.63 -20.45 -4.88
C PHE A 103 0.53 -19.58 -4.39
N MET A 104 0.37 -18.89 -3.27
CA MET A 104 1.45 -18.13 -2.62
C MET A 104 2.65 -19.02 -2.28
N ASN A 105 2.41 -20.26 -1.84
CA ASN A 105 3.47 -21.22 -1.50
C ASN A 105 4.29 -21.70 -2.71
N GLU A 106 3.89 -21.39 -3.94
CA GLU A 106 4.72 -21.60 -5.14
C GLU A 106 5.86 -20.58 -5.26
N PHE A 107 5.83 -19.54 -4.42
CA PHE A 107 6.83 -18.48 -4.35
C PHE A 107 7.66 -18.59 -3.06
N ILE A 108 8.85 -18.01 -3.10
CA ILE A 108 9.79 -18.00 -1.98
C ILE A 108 10.06 -16.57 -1.50
N ILE A 109 10.27 -16.43 -0.20
CA ILE A 109 10.88 -15.24 0.39
C ILE A 109 12.30 -15.61 0.80
N LYS A 110 13.29 -14.91 0.25
CA LYS A 110 14.69 -15.07 0.68
C LYS A 110 14.91 -14.32 1.98
N GLU A 111 15.78 -14.83 2.84
CA GLU A 111 16.13 -14.17 4.09
C GLU A 111 16.60 -12.72 3.84
N GLY A 112 16.09 -11.79 4.65
CA GLY A 112 16.39 -10.36 4.52
C GLY A 112 15.73 -9.63 3.34
N CYS A 113 14.93 -10.32 2.51
CA CYS A 113 14.25 -9.71 1.37
C CYS A 113 12.77 -9.41 1.68
N PRO A 114 12.27 -8.19 1.39
CA PRO A 114 10.89 -7.79 1.67
C PRO A 114 9.88 -8.17 0.58
N TYR A 115 10.15 -9.21 -0.22
CA TYR A 115 9.34 -9.58 -1.39
C TYR A 115 9.32 -11.09 -1.62
N PHE A 116 8.25 -11.57 -2.25
CA PHE A 116 8.20 -12.90 -2.85
C PHE A 116 8.91 -12.92 -4.20
N THR A 117 9.53 -14.05 -4.53
CA THR A 117 10.15 -14.31 -5.85
C THR A 117 9.93 -15.76 -6.24
N THR A 118 10.24 -16.11 -7.49
CA THR A 118 10.15 -17.49 -8.00
C THR A 118 11.47 -18.24 -7.80
N HIS A 119 11.43 -19.57 -7.76
CA HIS A 119 12.65 -20.41 -7.74
C HIS A 119 13.52 -20.23 -8.98
N GLY A 120 12.91 -19.86 -10.10
CA GLY A 120 13.54 -19.53 -11.36
C GLY A 120 12.49 -19.09 -12.38
N GLN A 121 12.93 -18.35 -13.39
CA GLN A 121 12.05 -17.85 -14.45
C GLN A 121 12.87 -17.75 -15.75
N PHE A 122 12.23 -18.08 -16.87
CA PHE A 122 12.85 -18.04 -18.20
C PHE A 122 12.41 -16.84 -19.05
N TRP A 123 11.47 -16.06 -18.53
CA TRP A 123 10.83 -14.95 -19.24
C TRP A 123 11.13 -13.59 -18.61
N ALA A 124 11.89 -13.53 -17.51
CA ALA A 124 12.32 -12.30 -16.86
C ALA A 124 13.71 -12.50 -16.24
N HIS A 125 14.45 -11.42 -15.99
CA HIS A 125 15.71 -11.50 -15.26
C HIS A 125 15.46 -11.81 -13.77
N SER A 126 14.51 -11.11 -13.15
CA SER A 126 14.00 -11.41 -11.81
C SER A 126 12.56 -10.94 -11.66
N ILE A 127 11.84 -11.51 -10.69
CA ILE A 127 10.53 -11.02 -10.25
C ILE A 127 10.55 -10.76 -8.75
N GLN A 128 10.07 -9.60 -8.34
CA GLN A 128 9.90 -9.19 -6.95
C GLN A 128 8.44 -8.81 -6.73
N ILE A 129 7.72 -9.55 -5.90
CA ILE A 129 6.31 -9.30 -5.58
C ILE A 129 6.24 -8.80 -4.14
N TYR A 130 5.91 -7.52 -3.99
CA TYR A 130 5.71 -6.84 -2.72
C TYR A 130 4.23 -6.94 -2.35
N SER A 131 3.95 -7.46 -1.17
CA SER A 131 2.60 -7.49 -0.57
C SER A 131 2.70 -7.13 0.91
N LEU A 132 1.57 -6.87 1.56
CA LEU A 132 1.55 -6.69 3.03
C LEU A 132 2.12 -7.92 3.76
N ASP A 133 1.96 -9.12 3.20
CA ASP A 133 2.56 -10.34 3.77
C ASP A 133 4.09 -10.32 3.67
N SER A 134 4.64 -9.96 2.51
CA SER A 134 6.09 -10.00 2.28
C SER A 134 6.86 -8.94 3.06
N ILE A 135 6.24 -7.77 3.29
CA ILE A 135 6.87 -6.67 4.00
C ILE A 135 6.61 -6.68 5.50
N SER A 136 5.75 -7.57 6.00
CA SER A 136 5.24 -7.55 7.38
C SER A 136 6.34 -7.49 8.44
N SER A 137 7.43 -8.24 8.29
CA SER A 137 8.58 -8.25 9.22
C SER A 137 9.50 -7.03 9.09
N PHE A 138 9.30 -6.19 8.08
CA PHE A 138 10.08 -4.99 7.80
C PHE A 138 9.33 -3.69 8.15
N VAL A 139 8.08 -3.82 8.59
CA VAL A 139 7.24 -2.72 9.09
C VAL A 139 7.32 -2.76 10.62
N THR A 140 8.27 -2.00 11.19
CA THR A 140 8.52 -1.97 12.63
C THR A 140 8.41 -0.54 13.17
N GLU A 141 8.00 -0.39 14.44
CA GLU A 141 7.94 0.91 15.11
C GLU A 141 9.34 1.41 15.54
N GLU A 142 10.34 0.53 15.58
CA GLU A 142 11.66 0.79 16.18
C GLU A 142 12.64 1.49 15.23
N SER A 143 12.42 1.41 13.92
CA SER A 143 13.34 1.95 12.91
C SER A 143 12.60 2.43 11.68
N THR A 144 13.11 3.50 11.06
CA THR A 144 12.58 3.99 9.79
C THR A 144 12.61 2.89 8.72
N MET A 145 11.48 2.72 8.02
CA MET A 145 11.35 1.74 6.95
C MET A 145 12.32 2.01 5.81
N LYS A 146 12.76 0.95 5.13
CA LYS A 146 13.46 1.12 3.85
C LYS A 146 12.51 1.77 2.83
N PRO A 147 12.98 2.65 1.91
CA PRO A 147 12.10 3.37 1.00
C PRO A 147 11.15 2.49 0.16
N ILE A 148 11.63 1.34 -0.31
CA ILE A 148 10.79 0.39 -1.07
C ILE A 148 9.74 -0.31 -0.20
N VAL A 149 10.04 -0.53 1.09
CA VAL A 149 9.09 -1.09 2.06
C VAL A 149 7.99 -0.07 2.35
N ALA A 150 8.36 1.19 2.59
CA ALA A 150 7.41 2.29 2.77
C ALA A 150 6.51 2.48 1.53
N LEU A 151 7.09 2.42 0.33
CA LEU A 151 6.34 2.48 -0.93
C LEU A 151 5.38 1.28 -1.07
N GLY A 152 5.85 0.06 -0.79
CA GLY A 152 5.02 -1.14 -0.82
C GLY A 152 3.87 -1.07 0.19
N TYR A 153 4.14 -0.60 1.41
CA TYR A 153 3.12 -0.40 2.43
C TYR A 153 2.07 0.62 1.98
N PHE A 154 2.50 1.79 1.51
CA PHE A 154 1.61 2.82 0.98
C PHE A 154 0.71 2.30 -0.15
N LEU A 155 1.28 1.62 -1.15
CA LEU A 155 0.55 1.15 -2.32
C LEU A 155 -0.40 -0.01 -1.98
N CYS A 156 -0.01 -0.92 -1.09
CA CYS A 156 -0.81 -2.10 -0.76
C CYS A 156 -1.89 -1.82 0.28
N SER A 157 -1.64 -0.97 1.29
CA SER A 157 -2.68 -0.60 2.27
C SER A 157 -3.80 0.26 1.65
N GLN A 158 -3.48 1.04 0.61
CA GLN A 158 -4.38 1.98 -0.06
C GLN A 158 -5.11 2.95 0.89
N GLN A 159 -4.46 3.34 1.99
CA GLN A 159 -5.01 4.33 2.90
C GLN A 159 -4.91 5.72 2.28
N LYS A 160 -6.03 6.46 2.23
CA LYS A 160 -6.05 7.84 1.72
C LYS A 160 -5.31 8.82 2.63
N SER A 161 -5.15 8.47 3.90
CA SER A 161 -4.61 9.35 4.93
C SER A 161 -3.65 8.56 5.80
N ILE A 162 -2.41 9.04 5.90
CA ILE A 162 -1.40 8.45 6.77
C ILE A 162 -1.87 8.34 8.24
N MET A 163 -2.77 9.23 8.69
CA MET A 163 -3.30 9.23 10.06
C MET A 163 -4.11 7.98 10.45
N THR A 164 -4.50 7.14 9.48
CA THR A 164 -5.19 5.87 9.75
C THR A 164 -4.22 4.70 9.96
N LEU A 165 -2.92 4.92 9.69
CA LEU A 165 -1.87 3.94 9.86
C LEU A 165 -1.22 4.10 11.24
N ASP A 166 -0.90 2.98 11.88
CA ASP A 166 -0.20 3.01 13.18
C ASP A 166 1.23 3.54 13.00
N GLU A 167 1.82 3.30 11.82
CA GLU A 167 3.17 3.69 11.42
C GLU A 167 3.22 5.13 10.87
N SER A 168 2.24 5.96 11.23
CA SER A 168 2.10 7.33 10.71
C SER A 168 3.28 8.27 11.00
N GLU A 169 4.11 7.93 11.98
CA GLU A 169 5.32 8.67 12.33
C GLU A 169 6.55 8.26 11.51
N ASP A 170 6.49 7.16 10.75
CA ASP A 170 7.61 6.71 9.91
C ASP A 170 8.00 7.77 8.88
N GLU A 171 9.29 8.14 8.86
CA GLU A 171 9.76 9.25 8.03
C GLU A 171 9.67 8.97 6.53
N GLU A 172 9.97 7.74 6.10
CA GLU A 172 9.91 7.36 4.68
C GLU A 172 8.46 7.29 4.20
N LEU A 173 7.57 6.70 4.99
CA LEU A 173 6.14 6.66 4.70
C LEU A 173 5.57 8.08 4.57
N ARG A 174 5.94 8.99 5.49
CA ARG A 174 5.57 10.42 5.38
C ARG A 174 6.09 11.07 4.11
N LYS A 175 7.30 10.73 3.66
CA LYS A 175 7.85 11.23 2.37
C LYS A 175 7.00 10.71 1.20
N ILE A 176 6.65 9.43 1.16
CA ILE A 176 5.79 8.85 0.11
C ILE A 176 4.43 9.56 0.07
N TYR A 177 3.78 9.77 1.22
CA TYR A 177 2.51 10.51 1.28
C TYR A 177 2.64 11.96 0.81
N LYS A 178 3.76 12.64 1.09
CA LYS A 178 4.02 13.99 0.58
C LYS A 178 4.19 14.01 -0.94
N ILE A 179 4.92 13.03 -1.50
CA ILE A 179 5.07 12.89 -2.95
C ILE A 179 3.70 12.63 -3.59
N ALA A 180 2.92 11.70 -3.03
CA ALA A 180 1.56 11.42 -3.48
C ALA A 180 0.72 12.69 -3.46
N TYR A 181 0.69 13.40 -2.33
CA TYR A 181 -0.08 14.64 -2.18
C TYR A 181 0.30 15.68 -3.23
N ARG A 182 1.61 15.93 -3.45
CA ARG A 182 2.09 16.83 -4.51
C ARG A 182 1.65 16.37 -5.90
N SER A 183 1.79 15.07 -6.19
CA SER A 183 1.43 14.47 -7.48
C SER A 183 -0.05 14.62 -7.77
N PHE A 184 -0.91 14.45 -6.76
CA PHE A 184 -2.37 14.56 -6.92
C PHE A 184 -2.88 15.99 -6.80
N LEU A 185 -2.09 16.93 -6.25
CA LEU A 185 -2.47 18.34 -6.14
C LEU A 185 -2.82 18.96 -7.51
N GLN A 186 -2.07 18.58 -8.54
CA GLN A 186 -2.28 19.03 -9.92
C GLN A 186 -3.57 18.45 -10.57
N TYR A 187 -4.15 17.40 -10.00
CA TYR A 187 -5.44 16.82 -10.43
C TYR A 187 -6.58 17.18 -9.48
N ALA A 188 -6.30 17.92 -8.42
CA ALA A 188 -7.28 18.41 -7.48
C ALA A 188 -8.03 19.63 -8.05
N THR A 189 -8.76 19.42 -9.15
CA THR A 189 -9.82 20.32 -9.60
C THR A 189 -11.03 19.53 -10.08
N ILE A 190 -12.14 19.74 -9.38
CA ILE A 190 -13.53 19.63 -9.83
C ILE A 190 -13.98 18.20 -10.20
N GLU A 191 -14.22 17.33 -9.21
CA GLU A 191 -15.33 16.35 -9.24
C GLU A 191 -15.38 15.60 -7.89
N ASN A 192 -16.53 15.75 -7.20
CA ASN A 192 -16.97 15.10 -5.96
C ASN A 192 -16.62 15.76 -4.61
N SER A 193 -17.58 16.63 -4.21
CA SER A 193 -18.24 16.69 -2.90
C SER A 193 -17.48 17.32 -1.72
N LEU A 194 -17.70 18.62 -1.51
CA LEU A 194 -17.50 19.30 -0.21
C LEU A 194 -18.13 18.55 0.97
N ALA A 195 -19.19 17.77 0.73
CA ALA A 195 -19.79 16.91 1.75
C ALA A 195 -18.89 15.72 2.12
N ASP A 196 -18.11 15.16 1.18
CA ASP A 196 -17.15 14.10 1.47
C ASP A 196 -15.97 14.65 2.26
N LEU A 197 -15.57 15.89 1.96
CA LEU A 197 -14.56 16.61 2.74
C LEU A 197 -15.06 16.98 4.13
N ALA A 198 -16.31 17.42 4.25
CA ALA A 198 -16.94 17.74 5.52
C ALA A 198 -17.16 16.47 6.37
N ASN A 199 -17.64 15.38 5.76
CA ASN A 199 -17.77 14.07 6.40
C ASN A 199 -16.42 13.52 6.81
N ASP A 200 -15.38 13.63 5.97
CA ASP A 200 -14.01 13.25 6.33
C ASP A 200 -13.48 14.06 7.52
N VAL A 201 -13.76 15.37 7.56
CA VAL A 201 -13.40 16.24 8.69
C VAL A 201 -14.19 15.84 9.95
N LEU A 202 -15.49 15.57 9.84
CA LEU A 202 -16.34 15.17 10.95
C LEU A 202 -15.93 13.79 11.49
N ASP A 203 -15.75 12.80 10.63
CA ASP A 203 -15.30 11.45 11.01
C ASP A 203 -13.93 11.48 11.67
N LYS A 204 -12.99 12.25 11.11
CA LYS A 204 -11.65 12.39 11.70
C LYS A 204 -11.68 13.12 13.04
N THR A 205 -12.54 14.11 13.16
CA THR A 205 -12.72 14.85 14.43
C THR A 205 -13.37 13.98 15.49
N ASN A 206 -14.41 13.20 15.12
CA ASN A 206 -15.06 12.25 16.00
C ASN A 206 -14.09 11.16 16.47
N LYS A 207 -13.29 10.59 15.56
CA LYS A 207 -12.22 9.64 15.92
C LYS A 207 -11.19 10.23 16.88
N GLN A 208 -10.89 11.53 16.79
CA GLN A 208 -10.01 12.18 17.77
C GLN A 208 -10.69 12.35 19.14
N PHE A 209 -11.98 12.67 19.17
CA PHE A 209 -12.73 12.72 20.42
C PHE A 209 -12.88 11.34 21.06
N GLU A 210 -13.09 10.29 20.27
CA GLU A 210 -13.06 8.90 20.75
C GLU A 210 -11.71 8.54 21.36
N LYS A 211 -10.59 8.94 20.74
CA LYS A 211 -9.24 8.74 21.30
C LYS A 211 -9.05 9.49 22.63
N ILE A 212 -9.57 10.72 22.73
CA ILE A 212 -9.54 11.50 23.97
C ILE A 212 -10.37 10.83 25.06
N MET A 213 -11.60 10.41 24.74
CA MET A 213 -12.51 9.69 25.65
C MET A 213 -11.87 8.40 26.15
N ASN A 214 -11.32 7.58 25.26
CA ASN A 214 -10.66 6.33 25.61
C ASN A 214 -9.47 6.54 26.54
N CYS A 215 -8.67 7.59 26.33
CA CYS A 215 -7.59 7.94 27.25
C CYS A 215 -8.10 8.53 28.58
N ALA A 216 -9.25 9.21 28.58
CA ALA A 216 -9.83 9.77 29.81
C ALA A 216 -10.32 8.70 30.80
N HIS A 217 -10.71 7.52 30.29
CA HIS A 217 -11.12 6.39 31.13
C HIS A 217 -9.98 5.73 31.92
N GLU A 218 -8.73 5.84 31.45
CA GLU A 218 -7.57 5.18 32.08
C GLU A 218 -6.92 5.99 33.22
N ASN A 219 -7.26 7.28 33.35
CA ASN A 219 -6.83 8.23 34.40
C ASN A 219 -5.36 8.11 34.87
N SER A 220 -4.43 7.82 33.95
CA SER A 220 -2.99 7.75 34.20
C SER A 220 -2.27 9.01 33.71
N GLU A 221 -1.09 9.31 34.26
CA GLU A 221 -0.30 10.47 33.84
C GLU A 221 0.15 10.39 32.37
N SER A 222 0.34 9.17 31.85
CA SER A 222 0.57 8.93 30.42
C SER A 222 -0.66 9.23 29.56
N SER A 223 -1.86 8.92 30.08
CA SER A 223 -3.13 9.16 29.40
C SER A 223 -3.46 10.66 29.38
N ILE A 224 -3.12 11.41 30.43
CA ILE A 224 -3.24 12.88 30.47
C ILE A 224 -2.34 13.55 29.41
N ARG A 225 -1.11 13.05 29.22
CA ARG A 225 -0.21 13.55 28.17
C ARG A 225 -0.76 13.28 26.77
N LYS A 226 -1.32 12.08 26.53
CA LYS A 226 -1.98 11.72 25.25
C LYS A 226 -3.22 12.56 24.99
N ILE A 227 -4.05 12.82 26.00
CA ILE A 227 -5.22 13.71 25.89
C ILE A 227 -4.81 15.10 25.40
N ARG A 228 -3.75 15.69 25.99
CA ARG A 228 -3.24 17.01 25.55
C ARG A 228 -2.77 17.00 24.10
N ILE A 229 -2.11 15.92 23.66
CA ILE A 229 -1.62 15.78 22.29
C ILE A 229 -2.79 15.61 21.31
N TYR A 230 -3.75 14.74 21.60
CA TYR A 230 -4.92 14.54 20.74
C TYR A 230 -5.78 15.80 20.64
N ALA A 231 -5.95 16.52 21.76
CA ALA A 231 -6.65 17.80 21.77
C ALA A 231 -5.92 18.86 20.92
N LYS A 232 -4.60 18.99 21.07
CA LYS A 232 -3.79 19.94 20.27
C LYS A 232 -3.83 19.61 18.78
N ASN A 233 -3.71 18.33 18.42
CA ASN A 233 -3.75 17.87 17.03
C ASN A 233 -5.15 18.07 16.42
N GLY A 234 -6.21 17.85 17.20
CA GLY A 234 -7.58 18.16 16.79
C GLY A 234 -7.78 19.67 16.53
N LEU A 235 -7.20 20.52 17.39
CA LEU A 235 -7.25 21.97 17.24
C LEU A 235 -6.53 22.44 15.97
N GLU A 236 -5.28 21.98 15.75
CA GLU A 236 -4.51 22.35 14.56
C GLU A 236 -5.15 21.85 13.25
N PHE A 237 -5.74 20.65 13.29
CA PHE A 237 -6.48 20.10 12.15
C PHE A 237 -7.71 20.94 11.81
N THR A 238 -8.53 21.24 12.82
CA THR A 238 -9.76 22.01 12.64
C THR A 238 -9.48 23.45 12.22
N GLU A 239 -8.42 24.11 12.72
CA GLU A 239 -8.01 25.44 12.28
C GLU A 239 -7.52 25.47 10.83
N LYS A 240 -6.69 24.50 10.42
CA LYS A 240 -6.21 24.38 9.04
C LYS A 240 -7.36 24.15 8.06
N ARG A 241 -8.35 23.34 8.46
CA ARG A 241 -9.55 23.06 7.65
C ARG A 241 -10.55 24.22 7.66
N ARG A 242 -10.72 24.92 8.78
CA ARG A 242 -11.58 26.12 8.87
C ARG A 242 -11.20 27.19 7.85
N LYS A 243 -9.90 27.37 7.57
CA LYS A 243 -9.41 28.30 6.52
C LYS A 243 -9.82 27.90 5.10
N LEU A 244 -10.11 26.63 4.85
CA LEU A 244 -10.57 26.11 3.55
C LEU A 244 -12.09 26.23 3.36
N PHE A 245 -12.88 26.39 4.43
CA PHE A 245 -14.35 26.39 4.37
C PHE A 245 -14.99 27.77 4.10
N PHE A 246 -14.26 28.89 4.23
CA PHE A 246 -14.83 30.24 4.05
C PHE A 246 -15.09 30.65 2.58
N GLU A 247 -14.75 29.80 1.61
CA GLU A 247 -15.05 30.02 0.20
C GLU A 247 -15.98 28.92 -0.32
N LYS A 248 -17.27 29.29 -0.42
CA LYS A 248 -18.35 28.71 -1.24
C LYS A 248 -19.14 27.53 -0.65
N GLU A 249 -20.39 27.86 -0.32
CA GLU A 249 -21.52 26.97 -0.09
C GLU A 249 -22.14 26.47 -1.41
N GLN A 250 -22.62 25.22 -1.45
CA GLN A 250 -24.00 24.79 -1.81
C GLN A 250 -24.10 23.39 -2.48
N TYR A 251 -24.85 22.48 -1.81
CA TYR A 251 -25.65 21.27 -2.20
C TYR A 251 -25.05 20.13 -3.10
N ALA A 252 -25.39 18.82 -3.07
CA ALA A 252 -25.98 17.84 -2.13
C ALA A 252 -25.85 16.37 -2.72
N THR A 253 -25.49 15.37 -1.88
CA THR A 253 -25.82 13.89 -1.71
C THR A 253 -26.09 12.87 -2.85
N VAL A 254 -25.65 11.57 -2.70
CA VAL A 254 -26.45 10.27 -2.62
C VAL A 254 -25.59 9.06 -2.07
N THR A 255 -26.27 8.06 -1.46
CA THR A 255 -25.96 6.88 -0.55
C THR A 255 -25.36 5.54 -1.11
N PRO A 256 -24.95 4.55 -0.25
CA PRO A 256 -24.34 3.25 -0.63
C PRO A 256 -25.22 1.96 -0.44
N ILE A 257 -24.74 0.82 -0.98
CA ILE A 257 -25.32 -0.55 -1.06
C ILE A 257 -24.79 -1.51 0.04
N GLU A 258 -25.62 -2.46 0.51
CA GLU A 258 -25.32 -3.51 1.51
C GLU A 258 -24.51 -4.71 0.97
N THR A 259 -23.63 -5.30 1.80
CA THR A 259 -22.81 -6.51 1.49
C THR A 259 -23.03 -7.66 2.49
N VAL A 260 -23.02 -8.90 1.97
CA VAL A 260 -23.13 -10.16 2.73
C VAL A 260 -21.83 -10.45 3.50
N GLU A 261 -21.96 -10.85 4.76
CA GLU A 261 -20.85 -11.08 5.69
C GLU A 261 -20.12 -12.42 5.44
N SER A 262 -18.80 -12.38 5.22
CA SER A 262 -17.96 -13.58 5.02
C SER A 262 -17.65 -14.31 6.33
N ALA A 263 -17.28 -15.60 6.26
CA ALA A 263 -16.90 -16.39 7.43
C ALA A 263 -15.66 -15.82 8.15
N ASP A 264 -14.69 -15.32 7.38
CA ASP A 264 -13.51 -14.63 7.92
C ASP A 264 -13.93 -13.34 8.65
N LEU A 265 -14.84 -12.54 8.07
CA LEU A 265 -15.37 -11.31 8.69
C LEU A 265 -16.14 -11.60 9.98
N PHE A 266 -16.99 -12.63 9.97
CA PHE A 266 -17.74 -13.07 11.15
C PHE A 266 -16.81 -13.46 12.30
N PHE A 267 -15.75 -14.24 12.01
CA PHE A 267 -14.79 -14.67 13.02
C PHE A 267 -14.03 -13.47 13.62
N VAL A 268 -13.53 -12.55 12.79
CA VAL A 268 -12.79 -11.37 13.27
C VAL A 268 -13.67 -10.48 14.15
N LYS A 269 -14.95 -10.29 13.78
CA LYS A 269 -15.93 -9.55 14.61
C LYS A 269 -16.20 -10.26 15.93
N LYS A 270 -16.41 -11.58 15.93
CA LYS A 270 -16.60 -12.38 17.14
C LYS A 270 -15.39 -12.29 18.08
N PHE A 271 -14.19 -12.39 17.52
CA PHE A 271 -12.94 -12.26 18.28
C PHE A 271 -12.82 -10.88 18.91
N ARG A 272 -13.13 -9.81 18.16
CA ARG A 272 -13.12 -8.44 18.66
C ARG A 272 -14.15 -8.20 19.77
N ASN A 273 -15.36 -8.73 19.63
CA ASN A 273 -16.44 -8.55 20.62
C ASN A 273 -16.13 -9.21 21.97
N ASN A 274 -15.24 -10.21 21.99
CA ASN A 274 -14.85 -10.92 23.20
C ASN A 274 -13.65 -10.27 23.93
N LEU A 275 -13.12 -9.15 23.45
CA LEU A 275 -11.95 -8.48 24.03
C LEU A 275 -12.34 -7.19 24.77
N GLN A 276 -11.76 -7.00 25.95
CA GLN A 276 -11.65 -5.69 26.59
C GLN A 276 -10.27 -5.10 26.27
N GLY A 277 -10.17 -4.28 25.22
CA GLY A 277 -8.93 -3.57 24.87
C GLY A 277 -8.55 -3.61 23.40
N LYS A 278 -7.28 -3.29 23.09
CA LYS A 278 -6.75 -3.30 21.72
C LYS A 278 -6.78 -4.71 21.13
N MET A 279 -7.15 -4.80 19.86
CA MET A 279 -7.15 -6.04 19.11
C MET A 279 -5.73 -6.58 18.94
N ASN A 280 -5.49 -7.79 19.44
CA ASN A 280 -4.25 -8.52 19.16
C ASN A 280 -4.41 -9.29 17.84
N TRP A 281 -4.01 -8.64 16.75
CA TRP A 281 -4.10 -9.20 15.40
C TRP A 281 -3.32 -10.50 15.23
N SER A 282 -2.17 -10.63 15.90
CA SER A 282 -1.36 -11.86 15.87
C SER A 282 -2.08 -13.04 16.53
N ALA A 283 -2.75 -12.80 17.66
CA ALA A 283 -3.56 -13.82 18.34
C ALA A 283 -4.81 -14.18 17.51
N CYS A 284 -5.51 -13.18 16.97
CA CYS A 284 -6.67 -13.38 16.11
C CYS A 284 -6.32 -14.24 14.88
N TYR A 285 -5.23 -13.89 14.19
CA TYR A 285 -4.77 -14.60 13.00
C TYR A 285 -4.42 -16.06 13.32
N THR A 286 -3.66 -16.30 14.39
CA THR A 286 -3.27 -17.66 14.81
C THR A 286 -4.50 -18.52 15.15
N LEU A 287 -5.49 -17.96 15.86
CA LEU A 287 -6.69 -18.71 16.23
C LEU A 287 -7.59 -19.02 15.03
N GLY A 288 -7.78 -18.06 14.12
CA GLY A 288 -8.57 -18.33 12.91
C GLY A 288 -7.92 -19.33 11.97
N LEU A 289 -6.58 -19.36 11.88
CA LEU A 289 -5.86 -20.42 11.14
C LEU A 289 -6.16 -21.81 11.71
N ASN A 290 -6.28 -21.95 13.04
CA ASN A 290 -6.65 -23.22 13.68
C ASN A 290 -8.10 -23.66 13.35
N GLU A 291 -8.98 -22.71 13.01
CA GLU A 291 -10.35 -22.97 12.56
C GLU A 291 -10.45 -23.12 11.02
N GLY A 292 -9.32 -23.10 10.30
CA GLY A 292 -9.29 -23.23 8.84
C GLY A 292 -9.71 -21.97 8.09
N LEU A 293 -9.78 -20.83 8.77
CA LEU A 293 -10.10 -19.52 8.20
C LEU A 293 -8.85 -18.81 7.65
N PHE A 294 -9.04 -17.65 7.01
CA PHE A 294 -7.95 -16.80 6.51
C PHE A 294 -7.09 -17.43 5.41
N SER A 295 -7.69 -18.27 4.57
CA SER A 295 -7.02 -18.99 3.48
C SER A 295 -6.29 -18.11 2.45
N ARG A 296 -6.56 -16.80 2.46
CA ARG A 296 -5.96 -15.79 1.57
C ARG A 296 -4.88 -14.93 2.21
N PHE A 297 -4.75 -14.94 3.53
CA PHE A 297 -3.83 -14.05 4.25
C PHE A 297 -2.59 -14.83 4.70
N GLY A 298 -1.41 -14.24 4.50
CA GLY A 298 -0.14 -14.82 4.94
C GLY A 298 0.33 -14.35 6.32
N SER A 299 -0.21 -13.23 6.80
CA SER A 299 0.27 -12.53 7.99
C SER A 299 -0.86 -11.84 8.78
N PRO A 300 -0.64 -11.54 10.07
CA PRO A 300 -1.56 -10.71 10.85
C PRO A 300 -1.76 -9.31 10.27
N LEU A 301 -0.74 -8.76 9.59
CA LEU A 301 -0.79 -7.41 9.01
C LEU A 301 -1.75 -7.35 7.81
N SER A 302 -1.71 -8.34 6.91
CA SER A 302 -2.63 -8.38 5.77
C SER A 302 -4.08 -8.66 6.20
N LEU A 303 -4.29 -9.49 7.24
CA LEU A 303 -5.60 -9.68 7.84
C LEU A 303 -6.15 -8.38 8.46
N LYS A 304 -5.32 -7.68 9.23
CA LYS A 304 -5.66 -6.39 9.84
C LYS A 304 -6.07 -5.37 8.79
N ASP A 305 -5.26 -5.20 7.74
CA ASP A 305 -5.57 -4.26 6.66
C ASP A 305 -6.87 -4.64 5.95
N ALA A 306 -7.09 -5.93 5.66
CA ALA A 306 -8.31 -6.38 5.02
C ALA A 306 -9.56 -6.07 5.85
N PHE A 307 -9.50 -6.25 7.17
CA PHE A 307 -10.61 -5.90 8.06
C PHE A 307 -10.86 -4.40 8.13
N LEU A 308 -9.82 -3.57 8.27
CA LEU A 308 -9.97 -2.12 8.40
C LEU A 308 -10.47 -1.44 7.13
N ASN A 309 -10.40 -2.12 5.99
CA ASN A 309 -10.82 -1.62 4.68
C ASN A 309 -12.05 -2.34 4.10
N ASP A 310 -12.78 -3.15 4.90
CA ASP A 310 -13.95 -3.92 4.44
C ASP A 310 -13.65 -4.81 3.21
N ARG A 311 -12.48 -5.47 3.22
CA ARG A 311 -12.01 -6.37 2.14
C ARG A 311 -12.06 -7.86 2.52
N LEU A 312 -12.61 -8.17 3.69
CA LEU A 312 -12.79 -9.54 4.20
C LEU A 312 -14.02 -10.24 3.63
#